data_AF-A0A5N7ZAL3-F1
#
_entry.id   AF-A0A5N7ZAL3-F1
#
_cell.length_a   1.000
_cell.length_b   1.000
_cell.length_c   1.000
_cell.angle_alpha   90.00
_cell.angle_beta   90.00
_cell.angle_gamma   90.00
#
_symmetry.space_group_name_H-M   'P 1'
#
loop_
_entity.id
_entity.type
_entity.pdbx_description
1 polymer ?
#
loop_
_entity_poly.entity_id
_entity_poly.type
_entity_poly.pdbx_seq_one_letter_code
_entity_poly.pdbx_strand_id
1 'polypeptide(L)'
;MKFIALLLVALLPTHWEPDFEHAKKLAKEKNELILLNFSGSDWCVPCIVMHRDYFNNTVFTTMADDNLIMVNADFPRKKKNIGSPDQVKRNEALAERYNKEGLFPF
;
A
#
# COMPACT_ATOMS: atom_id res chain seq x y z
N MET A 1 8.99 -45.00 -9.50
CA MET A 1 9.66 -43.72 -9.76
C MET A 1 8.81 -42.61 -9.14
N LYS A 2 9.22 -42.06 -7.99
CA LYS A 2 8.48 -41.00 -7.29
C LYS A 2 8.88 -39.66 -7.91
N PHE A 3 8.00 -39.06 -8.70
CA PHE A 3 8.17 -37.68 -9.17
C PHE A 3 7.87 -36.76 -7.99
N ILE A 4 8.92 -36.16 -7.42
CA ILE A 4 8.78 -35.09 -6.42
C ILE A 4 8.52 -33.81 -7.22
N ALA A 5 7.27 -33.36 -7.24
CA ALA A 5 6.91 -32.06 -7.79
C ALA A 5 7.39 -30.98 -6.80
N LEU A 6 8.44 -30.24 -7.17
CA LEU A 6 8.94 -29.11 -6.41
C LEU A 6 7.97 -27.92 -6.63
N LEU A 7 7.10 -27.65 -5.66
CA LEU A 7 6.22 -26.48 -5.71
C LEU A 7 7.09 -25.22 -5.50
N LEU A 8 7.30 -24.45 -6.57
CA LEU A 8 7.95 -23.15 -6.47
C LEU A 8 6.94 -22.17 -5.86
N VAL A 9 6.99 -21.98 -4.53
CA VAL A 9 6.23 -20.91 -3.88
C VAL A 9 6.94 -19.60 -4.24
N ALA A 10 6.43 -18.91 -5.26
CA ALA A 10 6.87 -17.57 -5.56
C ALA A 10 6.44 -16.66 -4.41
N LEU A 11 7.41 -16.11 -3.68
CA LEU A 11 7.18 -14.98 -2.77
C LEU A 11 6.78 -13.79 -3.64
N LEU A 12 5.48 -13.58 -3.83
CA LEU A 12 4.97 -12.38 -4.45
C LEU A 12 5.17 -11.22 -3.45
N PRO A 13 5.63 -10.05 -3.92
CA PRO A 13 5.74 -8.87 -3.07
C PRO A 13 4.38 -8.47 -2.51
N THR A 14 4.38 -7.81 -1.35
CA THR A 14 3.17 -7.28 -0.70
C THR A 14 2.32 -6.51 -1.71
N HIS A 15 1.07 -6.94 -1.88
CA HIS A 15 0.20 -6.38 -2.90
C HIS A 15 -0.40 -5.06 -2.42
N TRP A 16 -0.06 -3.97 -3.12
CA TRP A 16 -0.71 -2.68 -2.95
C TRP A 16 -1.76 -2.50 -4.02
N GLU A 17 -2.98 -2.21 -3.61
CA GLU A 17 -4.09 -1.97 -4.54
C GLU A 17 -3.88 -0.66 -5.32
N PRO A 18 -4.30 -0.62 -6.60
CA PRO A 18 -4.04 0.52 -7.49
C PRO A 18 -4.80 1.79 -7.07
N ASP A 19 -5.93 1.61 -6.40
CA ASP A 19 -6.71 2.69 -5.81
C ASP A 19 -7.67 2.19 -4.71
N PHE A 20 -8.23 3.16 -3.98
CA PHE A 20 -9.09 2.91 -2.84
C PHE A 20 -10.47 2.34 -3.21
N GLU A 21 -10.98 2.59 -4.42
CA GLU A 21 -12.29 2.04 -4.82
C GLU A 21 -12.16 0.56 -5.19
N HIS A 22 -11.07 0.17 -5.85
CA HIS A 22 -10.71 -1.23 -6.05
C HIS A 22 -10.54 -1.94 -4.69
N ALA A 23 -9.79 -1.33 -3.77
CA ALA A 23 -9.59 -1.87 -2.44
C ALA A 23 -10.90 -2.05 -1.66
N LYS A 24 -11.85 -1.11 -1.76
CA LYS A 24 -13.18 -1.25 -1.15
C LYS A 24 -13.98 -2.41 -1.70
N LYS A 25 -13.90 -2.66 -3.01
CA LYS A 25 -14.56 -3.80 -3.63
C LYS A 25 -13.96 -5.11 -3.09
N LEU A 26 -12.64 -5.24 -3.10
CA LEU A 26 -11.95 -6.42 -2.57
C LEU A 26 -12.20 -6.63 -1.08
N ALA A 27 -12.10 -5.58 -0.28
CA ALA A 27 -12.35 -5.64 1.16
C ALA A 27 -13.76 -6.15 1.47
N LYS A 28 -14.76 -5.74 0.68
CA LYS A 28 -16.14 -6.23 0.81
C LYS A 28 -16.28 -7.69 0.37
N GLU A 29 -15.62 -8.08 -0.71
CA GLU A 29 -15.67 -9.45 -1.24
C GLU A 29 -14.96 -10.46 -0.31
N LYS A 30 -13.83 -10.06 0.28
CA LYS A 30 -13.01 -10.88 1.17
C LYS A 30 -13.37 -10.74 2.65
N ASN A 31 -14.21 -9.76 3.00
CA ASN A 31 -14.52 -9.39 4.39
C ASN A 31 -13.27 -9.06 5.22
N GLU A 32 -12.37 -8.27 4.63
CA GLU A 32 -11.09 -7.83 5.21
C GLU A 32 -11.08 -6.32 5.43
N LEU A 33 -10.18 -5.84 6.30
CA LEU A 33 -10.01 -4.40 6.55
C LEU A 33 -9.05 -3.77 5.52
N ILE A 34 -9.22 -2.46 5.29
CA ILE A 34 -8.30 -1.69 4.44
C ILE A 34 -7.28 -0.99 5.32
N LEU A 35 -5.99 -1.21 5.05
CA LEU A 35 -4.91 -0.36 5.56
C LEU A 35 -4.62 0.73 4.52
N LEU A 36 -5.07 1.95 4.83
CA LEU A 36 -4.77 3.14 4.03
C LEU A 36 -3.54 3.85 4.61
N ASN A 37 -2.43 3.82 3.88
CA ASN A 37 -1.19 4.48 4.25
C ASN A 37 -1.02 5.81 3.50
N PHE A 38 -0.86 6.91 4.24
CA PHE A 38 -0.45 8.21 3.67
C PHE A 38 1.08 8.34 3.73
N SER A 39 1.74 8.61 2.61
CA SER A 39 3.21 8.66 2.55
C SER A 39 3.78 9.73 1.61
N GLY A 40 5.08 10.00 1.76
CA GLY A 40 5.86 10.84 0.86
C GLY A 40 7.15 10.12 0.48
N SER A 41 7.10 9.31 -0.56
CA SER A 41 8.12 8.31 -0.92
C SER A 41 9.53 8.86 -1.17
N ASP A 42 9.68 10.16 -1.43
CA ASP A 42 10.95 10.77 -1.78
C ASP A 42 11.42 11.91 -0.87
N TRP A 43 10.66 12.20 0.21
CA TRP A 43 11.02 13.25 1.17
C TRP A 43 10.63 12.95 2.62
N CYS A 44 9.65 12.07 2.89
CA CYS A 44 9.28 11.69 4.24
C CYS A 44 10.18 10.54 4.73
N VAL A 45 11.28 10.88 5.41
CA VAL A 45 12.24 9.89 5.93
C VAL A 45 11.57 8.84 6.83
N PRO A 46 10.68 9.18 7.78
CA PRO A 46 9.97 8.17 8.57
C PRO A 46 9.10 7.23 7.72
N CYS A 47 8.45 7.75 6.66
CA CYS A 47 7.66 6.93 5.75
C CYS A 47 8.52 5.93 4.97
N ILE A 48 9.70 6.37 4.49
CA ILE A 48 10.65 5.50 3.79
C ILE A 48 11.16 4.39 4.72
N VAL A 49 11.47 4.74 5.97
CA VAL A 49 11.87 3.79 7.02
C VAL A 49 10.74 2.81 7.33
N MET A 50 9.49 3.27 7.44
CA MET A 50 8.32 2.42 7.65
C MET A 50 8.16 1.37 6.53
N HIS A 51 8.29 1.80 5.28
CA HIS A 51 8.23 0.88 4.13
C HIS A 51 9.35 -0.14 4.17
N ARG A 52 10.59 0.30 4.42
CA ARG A 52 11.77 -0.57 4.47
C ARG A 52 11.71 -1.59 5.61
N ASP A 53 11.42 -1.13 6.82
CA ASP A 53 11.60 -1.93 8.04
C ASP A 53 10.34 -2.72 8.42
N TYR A 54 9.16 -2.26 7.98
CA TYR A 54 7.88 -2.88 8.32
C TYR A 54 7.14 -3.39 7.09
N PHE A 55 6.74 -2.54 6.13
CA PHE A 55 5.88 -3.01 5.03
C PHE A 55 6.55 -3.98 4.05
N ASN A 56 7.89 -3.97 3.98
CA ASN A 56 8.68 -4.92 3.20
C ASN A 56 9.22 -6.09 4.06
N ASN A 57 8.90 -6.13 5.36
CA ASN A 57 9.31 -7.21 6.24
C ASN A 57 8.41 -8.43 6.06
N THR A 58 9.00 -9.61 5.89
CA THR A 58 8.26 -10.85 5.63
C THR A 58 7.22 -11.20 6.68
N VAL A 59 7.46 -10.88 7.96
CA VAL A 59 6.49 -11.11 9.03
C VAL A 59 5.25 -10.23 8.84
N PHE A 60 5.44 -8.97 8.46
CA PHE A 60 4.34 -8.06 8.17
C PHE A 60 3.61 -8.48 6.90
N THR A 61 4.34 -8.80 5.82
CA THR A 61 3.72 -9.15 4.54
C THR A 61 2.84 -10.39 4.67
N THR A 62 3.33 -11.44 5.35
CA THR A 62 2.53 -12.65 5.60
C THR A 62 1.27 -12.35 6.41
N MET A 63 1.35 -11.51 7.43
CA MET A 63 0.15 -11.10 8.17
C MET A 63 -0.80 -10.28 7.29
N ALA A 64 -0.27 -9.33 6.51
CA ALA A 64 -1.08 -8.45 5.68
C ALA A 64 -1.82 -9.24 4.57
N ASP A 65 -1.15 -10.19 3.92
CA ASP A 65 -1.74 -10.99 2.84
C ASP A 65 -2.99 -11.77 3.28
N ASP A 66 -3.06 -12.15 4.56
CA ASP A 66 -4.17 -12.93 5.13
C ASP A 66 -5.28 -12.06 5.76
N ASN A 67 -5.04 -10.76 5.98
CA ASN A 67 -5.90 -9.93 6.85
C ASN A 67 -6.24 -8.54 6.31
N LEU A 68 -5.47 -8.03 5.35
CA LEU A 68 -5.49 -6.62 4.97
C LEU A 68 -5.49 -6.42 3.46
N ILE A 69 -6.35 -5.51 3.04
CA ILE A 69 -6.27 -4.89 1.71
C ILE A 69 -5.47 -3.59 1.84
N MET A 70 -4.29 -3.52 1.22
CA MET A 70 -3.38 -2.38 1.43
C MET A 70 -3.48 -1.34 0.31
N VAL A 71 -3.54 -0.06 0.68
CA VAL A 71 -3.56 1.08 -0.26
C VAL A 71 -2.53 2.11 0.18
N ASN A 72 -1.66 2.55 -0.74
CA ASN A 72 -0.71 3.62 -0.49
C ASN A 72 -1.11 4.91 -1.21
N ALA A 73 -1.57 5.90 -0.46
CA ALA A 73 -1.75 7.27 -0.93
C ALA A 73 -0.40 8.02 -0.80
N ASP A 74 0.40 7.99 -1.86
CA ASP A 74 1.71 8.65 -1.92
C ASP A 74 1.61 10.11 -2.44
N PHE A 75 2.40 11.00 -1.83
CA PHE A 75 2.48 12.43 -2.09
C PHE A 75 3.94 12.86 -2.35
N PRO A 76 4.59 12.37 -3.43
CA PRO A 76 5.98 12.68 -3.72
C PRO A 76 6.18 14.15 -4.13
N ARG A 77 7.36 14.70 -3.88
CA ARG A 77 7.70 16.11 -4.23
C ARG A 77 8.53 16.23 -5.51
N LYS A 78 9.28 15.19 -5.91
CA LYS A 78 10.06 15.25 -7.16
C LYS A 78 9.11 15.02 -8.33
N LYS A 79 9.12 15.94 -9.30
CA LYS A 79 8.26 15.89 -10.50
C LYS A 79 8.25 14.53 -11.21
N LYS A 80 9.40 13.85 -11.27
CA LYS A 80 9.54 12.53 -11.90
C LYS A 80 8.82 11.39 -11.18
N ASN A 81 8.46 11.58 -9.92
CA ASN A 81 7.80 10.59 -9.06
C ASN A 81 6.30 10.87 -8.92
N ILE A 82 5.84 12.06 -9.31
CA ILE A 82 4.42 12.41 -9.26
C ILE A 82 3.66 11.52 -10.26
N GLY A 83 2.61 10.87 -9.78
CA GLY A 83 1.75 10.02 -10.59
C GLY A 83 0.90 10.79 -11.60
N SER A 84 -0.07 10.11 -12.21
CA SER A 84 -1.00 10.77 -13.13
C SER A 84 -1.87 11.81 -12.40
N PRO A 85 -2.41 12.83 -13.10
CA PRO A 85 -3.32 13.79 -12.50
C PRO A 85 -4.52 13.14 -11.79
N ASP A 86 -5.04 12.04 -12.35
CA ASP A 86 -6.14 11.30 -11.74
C ASP A 86 -5.73 10.60 -10.44
N GLN A 87 -4.51 10.04 -10.39
CA GLN A 87 -3.99 9.43 -9.17
C GLN A 87 -3.79 10.50 -8.07
N VAL A 88 -3.21 11.64 -8.42
CA VAL A 88 -3.03 12.77 -7.50
C VAL A 88 -4.37 13.21 -6.93
N LYS A 89 -5.37 13.45 -7.79
CA LYS A 89 -6.72 13.84 -7.38
C LYS A 89 -7.38 12.83 -6.44
N ARG A 90 -7.22 11.52 -6.71
CA ARG A 90 -7.74 10.47 -5.82
C ARG A 90 -7.05 10.49 -4.46
N ASN A 91 -5.72 10.65 -4.41
CA ASN A 91 -4.97 10.72 -3.15
C ASN A 91 -5.35 11.95 -2.34
N GLU A 92 -5.48 13.12 -2.97
CA GLU A 92 -5.93 14.35 -2.32
C GLU A 92 -7.33 14.20 -1.71
N ALA A 93 -8.28 13.60 -2.43
CA ALA A 93 -9.62 13.33 -1.92
C ALA A 93 -9.61 12.36 -0.71
N LEU A 94 -8.68 11.41 -0.66
CA LEU A 94 -8.50 10.54 0.51
C LEU A 94 -7.95 11.31 1.70
N ALA A 95 -6.98 12.22 1.48
CA ALA A 95 -6.44 13.07 2.53
C ALA A 95 -7.51 14.00 3.11
N GLU A 96 -8.32 14.62 2.26
CA GLU A 96 -9.46 15.44 2.69
C GLU A 96 -10.47 14.64 3.53
N ARG A 97 -10.66 13.36 3.23
CA ARG A 97 -11.62 12.52 3.96
C ARG A 97 -11.07 12.00 5.29
N TYR A 98 -9.85 11.45 5.28
CA TYR A 98 -9.31 10.65 6.38
C TYR A 98 -8.12 11.31 7.10
N ASN A 99 -7.62 12.45 6.62
CA ASN A 99 -6.49 13.17 7.18
C ASN A 99 -6.71 14.69 7.15
N LYS A 100 -7.88 15.14 7.61
CA LYS A 100 -8.31 16.55 7.55
C LYS A 100 -7.37 17.54 8.24
N GLU A 101 -6.72 17.09 9.30
CA GLU A 101 -5.82 17.92 10.10
C GLU A 101 -4.42 18.05 9.46
N GLY A 102 -4.16 17.31 8.37
CA GLY A 102 -2.88 17.36 7.66
C GLY A 102 -1.69 16.90 8.51
N LEU A 103 -1.94 16.06 9.52
CA LEU A 103 -0.93 15.64 10.49
C LEU A 103 0.12 14.68 9.91
N PHE A 104 -0.07 14.16 8.69
CA PHE A 104 0.93 13.30 8.08
C PHE A 104 0.73 13.13 6.56
N PRO A 105 1.80 13.05 5.76
CA PRO A 105 3.15 13.57 6.02
C PRO A 105 3.22 15.09 5.72
N PHE A 106 4.05 15.85 6.44
CA PHE A 106 4.35 17.27 6.20
C PHE A 106 5.85 17.53 6.04
#